data_AF-A0A3B3H2S6-F1
#
_entry.id   AF-A0A3B3H2S6-F1
#
_cell.length_a   1.000
_cell.length_b   1.000
_cell.length_c   1.000
_cell.angle_alpha   90.00
_cell.angle_beta   90.00
_cell.angle_gamma   90.00
#
_symmetry.space_group_name_H-M   'P 1'
#
loop_
_entity.id
_entity.type
_entity.pdbx_description
1 polymer ?
#
loop_
_entity_poly.entity_id
_entity_poly.type
_entity_poly.pdbx_seq_one_letter_code
_entity_poly.pdbx_strand_id
1 'polypeptide(L)'
;MPSSKKILYFISSAVSTAVSVGLLGFGMSQEWSTTTVLCARDGTDEFNGTAAVTMGLFNGSLFRDNCPGFKTTGGAPPALHFLSVILLALCLLFSAGSILLSLYNSVSNPYQTCMGYVGVYACSSLSACLSVLVLILFVINVSVTNLAEVVLSADESINILRDIQQRSIKHDDGDVFREMWTSSLFREENLT
;
A
#
# COMPACT_ATOMS: atom_id res chain seq x y z
N MET A 1 -7.12 14.88 -43.57
CA MET A 1 -6.84 13.52 -43.07
C MET A 1 -5.90 13.62 -41.88
N PRO A 2 -6.21 13.05 -40.70
CA PRO A 2 -5.21 12.89 -39.66
C PRO A 2 -4.09 12.02 -40.23
N SER A 3 -2.88 12.55 -40.29
CA SER A 3 -1.72 11.85 -40.87
C SER A 3 -1.43 10.58 -40.07
N SER A 4 -1.36 9.42 -40.73
CA SER A 4 -1.05 8.12 -40.09
C SER A 4 0.22 8.17 -39.25
N LYS A 5 1.19 9.03 -39.62
CA LYS A 5 2.40 9.28 -38.83
C LYS A 5 2.10 9.85 -37.45
N LYS A 6 1.19 10.83 -37.35
CA LYS A 6 0.79 11.46 -36.08
C LYS A 6 0.21 10.43 -35.11
N ILE A 7 -0.71 9.60 -35.62
CA ILE A 7 -1.37 8.54 -34.84
C ILE A 7 -0.34 7.54 -34.31
N LEU A 8 0.59 7.09 -35.16
CA LEU A 8 1.61 6.12 -34.78
C LEU A 8 2.47 6.61 -33.60
N TYR A 9 2.91 7.87 -33.62
CA TYR A 9 3.72 8.44 -32.54
C TYR A 9 2.97 8.50 -31.21
N PHE A 10 1.70 8.94 -31.21
CA PHE A 10 0.90 9.01 -29.98
C PHE A 10 0.52 7.64 -29.42
N ILE A 11 0.27 6.65 -30.28
CA ILE A 11 0.03 5.28 -29.84
C ILE A 11 1.32 4.66 -29.29
N SER A 12 2.46 4.88 -29.95
CA SER A 12 3.76 4.38 -29.46
C SER A 12 4.11 4.95 -28.08
N SER A 13 3.87 6.24 -27.85
CA SER A 13 4.09 6.85 -26.54
C SER A 13 3.11 6.29 -25.50
N ALA A 14 1.83 6.12 -25.85
CA ALA A 14 0.83 5.53 -24.95
C ALA A 14 1.20 4.11 -24.53
N VAL A 15 1.62 3.26 -25.48
CA VAL A 15 2.06 1.88 -25.19
C VAL A 15 3.32 1.87 -24.32
N SER A 16 4.30 2.72 -24.62
CA SER A 16 5.53 2.82 -23.82
C SER A 16 5.24 3.22 -22.37
N THR A 17 4.35 4.19 -22.16
CA THR A 17 3.91 4.61 -20.82
C THR A 17 3.07 3.52 -20.14
N ALA A 18 2.27 2.76 -20.87
CA ALA A 18 1.53 1.64 -20.30
C ALA A 18 2.46 0.52 -19.82
N VAL A 19 3.50 0.19 -20.58
CA VAL A 19 4.51 -0.80 -20.19
C VAL A 19 5.27 -0.34 -18.95
N SER A 20 5.68 0.94 -18.88
CA SER A 20 6.39 1.45 -17.70
C SER A 20 5.53 1.42 -16.43
N VAL A 21 4.24 1.81 -16.53
CA VAL A 21 3.29 1.68 -15.42
C VAL A 21 3.09 0.23 -15.00
N GLY A 22 3.02 -0.70 -15.96
CA GLY A 22 2.92 -2.13 -15.68
C GLY A 22 4.13 -2.69 -14.93
N LEU A 23 5.35 -2.31 -15.34
CA LEU A 23 6.59 -2.69 -14.65
C LEU A 23 6.67 -2.11 -13.24
N LEU A 24 6.27 -0.83 -13.09
CA LEU A 24 6.18 -0.21 -11.77
C LEU A 24 5.18 -0.97 -10.89
N GLY A 25 3.97 -1.25 -11.37
CA GLY A 25 2.97 -2.01 -10.64
C GLY A 25 3.44 -3.42 -10.25
N PHE A 26 4.13 -4.12 -11.14
CA PHE A 26 4.71 -5.43 -10.85
C PHE A 26 5.79 -5.34 -9.76
N GLY A 27 6.67 -4.34 -9.81
CA GLY A 27 7.64 -4.09 -8.74
C GLY A 27 6.96 -3.91 -7.38
N MET A 28 5.85 -3.17 -7.34
CA MET A 28 5.05 -2.93 -6.12
C MET A 28 4.43 -4.20 -5.54
N SER A 29 4.09 -5.20 -6.35
CA SER A 29 3.47 -6.44 -5.87
C SER A 29 4.46 -7.47 -5.31
N GLN A 30 5.76 -7.32 -5.53
CA GLN A 30 6.75 -8.30 -5.09
C GLN A 30 7.09 -8.15 -3.60
N GLU A 31 7.71 -9.18 -3.02
CA GLU A 31 8.38 -9.08 -1.72
C GLU A 31 9.69 -8.31 -1.91
N TRP A 32 9.88 -7.25 -1.12
CA TRP A 32 10.92 -6.25 -1.38
C TRP A 32 12.18 -6.45 -0.55
N SER A 33 12.05 -6.99 0.66
CA SER A 33 13.20 -7.27 1.53
C SER A 33 12.90 -8.44 2.45
N THR A 34 13.81 -9.40 2.50
CA THR A 34 13.79 -10.49 3.48
C THR A 34 15.04 -10.38 4.32
N THR A 35 14.91 -9.97 5.57
CA THR A 35 16.02 -9.91 6.52
C THR A 35 15.89 -11.05 7.52
N THR A 36 16.92 -11.88 7.60
CA THR A 36 17.05 -12.91 8.63
C THR A 36 17.96 -12.37 9.71
N VAL A 37 17.46 -12.35 10.94
CA VAL A 37 18.21 -11.92 12.12
C VAL A 37 18.32 -13.09 13.09
N LEU A 38 19.54 -13.34 13.55
CA LEU A 38 19.79 -14.32 14.59
C LEU A 38 19.54 -13.67 15.94
N CYS A 39 18.72 -14.31 16.77
CA CYS A 39 18.34 -13.80 18.08
C CYS A 39 19.31 -14.32 19.14
N ALA A 40 20.01 -13.39 19.79
CA ALA A 40 20.79 -13.66 21.00
C ALA A 40 20.00 -13.21 22.24
N ARG A 41 20.16 -13.94 23.35
CA ARG A 41 19.62 -13.52 24.65
C ARG A 41 20.45 -12.36 25.18
N ASP A 42 19.80 -11.35 25.76
CA ASP A 42 20.44 -10.14 26.27
C ASP A 42 21.61 -10.49 27.23
N GLY A 43 22.82 -10.07 26.88
CA GLY A 43 24.05 -10.33 27.64
C GLY A 43 24.78 -11.65 27.35
N THR A 44 24.40 -12.45 26.35
CA THR A 44 25.08 -13.70 25.98
C THR A 44 25.25 -13.84 24.46
N ASP A 45 26.41 -14.30 23.97
CA ASP A 45 26.67 -14.60 22.54
C ASP A 45 26.00 -15.90 22.05
N GLU A 46 24.98 -16.38 22.77
CA GLU A 46 24.27 -17.63 22.48
C GLU A 46 23.06 -17.33 21.59
N PHE A 47 23.18 -17.65 20.31
CA PHE A 47 22.10 -17.55 19.33
C PHE A 47 21.15 -18.76 19.46
N ASN A 48 20.03 -18.58 20.16
CA ASN A 48 19.07 -19.67 20.44
C ASN A 48 17.71 -19.47 19.73
N GLY A 49 17.65 -18.57 18.75
CA GLY A 49 16.45 -18.34 17.95
C GLY A 49 16.78 -17.67 16.61
N THR A 50 15.87 -17.83 15.65
CA THR A 50 15.96 -17.20 14.33
C THR A 50 14.69 -16.40 14.11
N ALA A 51 14.82 -15.15 13.66
CA ALA A 51 13.69 -14.36 13.18
C ALA A 51 13.90 -14.01 11.72
N ALA A 52 12.92 -14.29 10.88
CA ALA A 52 12.87 -13.88 9.49
C ALA A 52 11.80 -12.79 9.34
N VAL A 53 12.18 -11.67 8.76
CA VAL A 53 11.31 -10.52 8.54
C VAL A 53 11.21 -10.30 7.05
N THR A 54 10.05 -10.60 6.49
CA THR A 54 9.76 -10.39 5.07
C THR A 54 8.89 -9.15 4.94
N MET A 55 9.37 -8.16 4.19
CA MET A 55 8.73 -6.88 3.99
C MET A 55 8.32 -6.74 2.53
N GLY A 56 7.02 -6.56 2.30
CA GLY A 56 6.44 -6.01 1.08
C GLY A 56 6.19 -4.50 1.23
N LEU A 57 5.67 -3.86 0.18
CA LEU A 57 5.44 -2.41 0.17
C LEU A 57 4.37 -1.95 1.18
N PHE A 58 3.32 -2.75 1.35
CA PHE A 58 2.19 -2.48 2.25
C PHE A 58 1.94 -3.58 3.28
N ASN A 59 2.63 -4.71 3.19
CA ASN A 59 2.47 -5.85 4.08
C ASN A 59 3.84 -6.32 4.55
N GLY A 60 3.99 -6.61 5.84
CA GLY A 60 5.22 -7.16 6.41
C GLY A 60 4.86 -8.36 7.27
N SER A 61 5.52 -9.50 7.03
CA SER A 61 5.37 -10.69 7.85
C SER A 61 6.64 -10.91 8.68
N LEU A 62 6.44 -11.23 9.95
CA LEU A 62 7.52 -11.51 10.89
C LEU A 62 7.36 -12.95 11.37
N PHE A 63 8.28 -13.80 10.96
CA PHE A 63 8.36 -15.19 11.37
C PHE A 63 9.43 -15.34 12.46
N ARG A 64 9.06 -15.89 13.62
CA ARG A 64 9.97 -16.12 14.74
C ARG A 64 9.99 -17.59 15.09
N ASP A 65 11.18 -18.15 15.14
CA ASP A 65 11.47 -19.42 15.79
C ASP A 65 12.32 -19.14 17.04
N ASN A 66 11.76 -19.42 18.22
CA ASN A 66 12.43 -19.38 19.53
C ASN A 66 13.02 -18.04 20.03
N CYS A 67 12.60 -16.88 19.51
CA CYS A 67 13.10 -15.56 19.97
C CYS A 67 12.25 -14.92 21.10
N PRO A 68 12.82 -14.53 22.27
CA PRO A 68 12.11 -13.74 23.29
C PRO A 68 11.74 -12.34 22.77
N GLY A 69 10.59 -11.80 23.20
CA GLY A 69 9.97 -10.57 22.67
C GLY A 69 10.94 -9.38 22.49
N PHE A 70 10.89 -8.74 21.32
CA PHE A 70 11.73 -7.58 21.00
C PHE A 70 11.07 -6.31 21.55
N LYS A 71 11.87 -5.43 22.16
CA LYS A 71 11.47 -4.06 22.49
C LYS A 71 11.83 -3.17 21.29
N THR A 72 10.81 -2.83 20.50
CA THR A 72 10.93 -2.12 19.22
C THR A 72 11.59 -0.75 19.44
N THR A 73 12.84 -0.63 19.04
CA THR A 73 13.63 0.60 19.19
C THR A 73 14.29 0.92 17.85
N GLY A 74 13.49 1.26 16.86
CA GLY A 74 14.01 1.60 15.53
C GLY A 74 12.95 1.83 14.48
N GLY A 75 11.83 2.46 14.86
CA GLY A 75 10.73 2.71 13.94
C GLY A 75 11.15 3.68 12.84
N ALA A 76 10.89 3.28 11.60
CA ALA A 76 10.97 4.18 10.46
C ALA A 76 10.13 5.44 10.69
N PRO A 77 10.55 6.64 10.23
CA PRO A 77 9.64 7.77 10.21
C PRO A 77 8.46 7.38 9.28
N PRO A 78 7.23 7.17 9.80
CA PRO A 78 6.08 6.80 8.97
C PRO A 78 5.83 7.84 7.87
N ALA A 79 6.33 9.07 8.07
CA ALA A 79 6.35 10.14 7.09
C ALA A 79 7.09 9.78 5.79
N LEU A 80 8.21 9.06 5.82
CA LEU A 80 9.03 8.77 4.63
C LEU A 80 8.33 7.74 3.73
N HIS A 81 7.71 6.73 4.35
CA HIS A 81 6.90 5.72 3.65
C HIS A 81 5.63 6.35 3.09
N PHE A 82 4.88 7.10 3.90
CA PHE A 82 3.67 7.80 3.46
C PHE A 82 3.95 8.76 2.29
N LEU A 83 5.05 9.51 2.36
CA LEU A 83 5.50 10.38 1.28
C LEU A 83 5.76 9.58 0.00
N SER A 84 6.46 8.45 0.09
CA SER A 84 6.73 7.59 -1.08
C SER A 84 5.44 7.07 -1.75
N VAL A 85 4.43 6.69 -0.96
CA VAL A 85 3.13 6.22 -1.46
C VAL A 85 2.38 7.35 -2.17
N ILE A 86 2.39 8.57 -1.63
CA ILE A 86 1.76 9.72 -2.27
C ILE A 86 2.45 10.07 -3.59
N LEU A 87 3.78 10.14 -3.61
CA LEU A 87 4.52 10.42 -4.85
C LEU A 87 4.26 9.35 -5.91
N LEU A 88 4.16 8.09 -5.51
CA LEU A 88 3.79 6.99 -6.40
C LEU A 88 2.38 7.15 -6.97
N ALA A 89 1.40 7.49 -6.12
CA ALA A 89 0.03 7.76 -6.57
C ALA A 89 -0.03 8.90 -7.58
N LEU A 90 0.68 10.01 -7.32
CA LEU A 90 0.78 11.13 -8.26
C LEU A 90 1.45 10.70 -9.58
N CYS A 91 2.52 9.89 -9.52
CA CYS A 91 3.19 9.36 -10.71
C CYS A 91 2.24 8.54 -11.59
N LEU A 92 1.38 7.70 -10.99
CA LEU A 92 0.38 6.92 -11.70
C LEU A 92 -0.71 7.81 -12.32
N LEU A 93 -1.17 8.83 -11.60
CA LEU A 93 -2.16 9.80 -12.11
C LEU A 93 -1.63 10.57 -13.33
N PHE A 94 -0.40 11.08 -13.28
CA PHE A 94 0.21 11.77 -14.43
C PHE A 94 0.46 10.82 -15.60
N SER A 95 0.84 9.57 -15.34
CA SER A 95 1.01 8.56 -16.39
C SER A 95 -0.31 8.20 -17.07
N ALA A 96 -1.39 8.02 -16.29
CA ALA A 96 -2.74 7.81 -16.80
C ALA A 96 -3.23 9.01 -17.62
N GLY A 97 -2.97 10.23 -17.14
CA GLY A 97 -3.25 11.47 -17.89
C GLY A 97 -2.51 11.52 -19.22
N SER A 98 -1.24 11.14 -19.26
CA SER A 98 -0.44 11.09 -20.50
C SER A 98 -0.99 10.07 -21.51
N ILE A 99 -1.41 8.89 -21.04
CA ILE A 99 -2.04 7.85 -21.89
C ILE A 99 -3.38 8.35 -22.43
N LEU A 100 -4.26 8.87 -21.57
CA LEU A 100 -5.57 9.41 -21.97
C LEU A 100 -5.43 10.53 -22.99
N LEU A 101 -4.50 11.47 -22.77
CA LEU A 101 -4.26 12.57 -23.68
C LEU A 101 -3.68 12.10 -25.03
N SER A 102 -2.81 11.09 -25.01
CA SER A 102 -2.24 10.49 -26.22
C SER A 102 -3.30 9.73 -27.03
N LEU A 103 -4.14 8.94 -26.37
CA LEU A 103 -5.26 8.22 -27.00
C LEU A 103 -6.31 9.19 -27.53
N TYR A 104 -6.66 10.22 -26.76
CA TYR A 104 -7.57 11.29 -27.19
C TYR A 104 -7.01 11.98 -28.44
N ASN A 105 -5.75 12.42 -28.43
CA ASN A 105 -5.11 13.06 -29.58
C ASN A 105 -4.96 12.15 -30.82
N SER A 106 -5.07 10.82 -30.64
CA SER A 106 -5.06 9.83 -31.71
C SER A 106 -6.43 9.59 -32.33
N VAL A 107 -7.50 9.58 -31.53
CA VAL A 107 -8.88 9.26 -31.97
C VAL A 107 -9.69 10.52 -32.33
N SER A 108 -9.40 11.65 -31.69
CA SER A 108 -10.15 12.89 -31.86
C SER A 108 -9.86 13.60 -33.19
N ASN A 109 -10.87 14.34 -33.65
CA ASN A 109 -10.80 15.17 -34.85
C ASN A 109 -9.68 16.23 -34.69
N PRO A 110 -8.88 16.56 -35.74
CA PRO A 110 -7.64 17.35 -35.60
C PRO A 110 -7.86 18.83 -35.25
N TYR A 111 -9.12 19.26 -35.08
CA TYR A 111 -9.52 20.62 -34.73
C TYR A 111 -9.85 20.78 -33.23
N GLN A 112 -9.83 19.68 -32.46
CA GLN A 112 -10.16 19.71 -31.03
C GLN A 112 -9.11 18.92 -30.25
N THR A 113 -7.97 19.57 -29.99
CA THR A 113 -6.90 19.03 -29.16
C THR A 113 -7.04 19.58 -27.74
N CYS A 114 -7.25 18.72 -26.75
CA CYS A 114 -7.12 19.10 -25.35
C CYS A 114 -5.62 19.33 -25.08
N MET A 115 -5.21 20.53 -24.66
CA MET A 115 -3.82 20.94 -24.34
C MET A 115 -2.70 20.64 -25.38
N GLY A 116 -3.02 20.09 -26.54
CA GLY A 116 -2.07 19.78 -27.61
C GLY A 116 -0.94 18.85 -27.18
N TYR A 117 0.25 19.07 -27.76
CA TYR A 117 1.47 18.32 -27.43
C TYR A 117 2.07 18.71 -26.08
N VAL A 118 1.76 19.92 -25.59
CA VAL A 118 2.31 20.47 -24.34
C VAL A 118 1.85 19.67 -23.13
N GLY A 119 0.57 19.27 -23.10
CA GLY A 119 0.04 18.46 -22.01
C GLY A 119 0.69 17.07 -21.90
N VAL A 120 0.98 16.42 -23.04
CA VAL A 120 1.62 15.10 -23.06
C VAL A 120 3.06 15.20 -22.55
N TYR A 121 3.79 16.23 -22.96
CA TYR A 121 5.14 16.50 -22.47
C TYR A 121 5.16 16.83 -20.99
N ALA A 122 4.27 17.71 -20.51
CA ALA A 122 4.22 18.09 -19.11
C ALA A 122 3.91 16.89 -18.20
N CYS A 123 2.89 16.09 -18.55
CA CYS A 123 2.51 14.91 -17.77
C CYS A 123 3.62 13.85 -17.78
N SER A 124 4.27 13.63 -18.92
CA SER A 124 5.34 12.62 -19.03
C SER A 124 6.64 13.04 -18.33
N SER A 125 6.98 14.33 -18.37
CA SER A 125 8.13 14.86 -17.62
C SER A 125 7.89 14.79 -16.11
N LEU A 126 6.68 15.16 -15.66
CA LEU A 126 6.31 15.05 -14.25
C LEU A 126 6.34 13.59 -13.77
N SER A 127 5.77 12.65 -14.53
CA SER A 127 5.80 11.24 -14.15
C SER A 127 7.23 10.69 -14.10
N ALA A 128 8.09 11.06 -15.05
CA ALA A 128 9.50 10.66 -15.04
C ALA A 128 10.24 11.20 -13.80
N CYS A 129 10.10 12.49 -13.49
CA CYS A 129 10.72 13.10 -12.30
C CYS A 129 10.21 12.46 -11.00
N LEU A 130 8.89 12.25 -10.88
CA LEU A 130 8.29 11.61 -9.71
C LEU A 130 8.76 10.16 -9.56
N SER A 131 8.89 9.42 -10.66
CA SER A 131 9.40 8.04 -10.65
C SER A 131 10.83 7.96 -10.12
N VAL A 132 11.72 8.86 -10.55
CA VAL A 132 13.09 8.96 -10.02
C VAL A 132 13.09 9.28 -8.52
N LEU A 133 12.28 10.25 -8.08
CA LEU A 133 12.16 10.59 -6.66
C LEU A 133 11.65 9.42 -5.82
N VAL A 134 10.65 8.68 -6.31
CA VAL A 134 10.13 7.48 -5.63
C VAL A 134 11.23 6.43 -5.48
N LEU A 135 12.03 6.16 -6.52
CA LEU A 135 13.13 5.21 -6.43
C LEU A 135 14.20 5.63 -5.41
N ILE A 136 14.55 6.92 -5.37
CA ILE A 136 15.52 7.45 -4.40
C ILE A 136 14.97 7.34 -2.98
N LEU A 137 13.74 7.82 -2.75
CA LEU A 137 13.08 7.72 -1.45
C LEU A 137 12.92 6.25 -1.03
N PHE A 138 12.66 5.36 -1.97
CA PHE A 138 12.57 3.93 -1.73
C PHE A 138 13.90 3.34 -1.24
N VAL A 139 15.01 3.63 -1.91
CA VAL A 139 16.36 3.16 -1.48
C VAL A 139 16.71 3.72 -0.10
N ILE A 140 16.40 4.98 0.16
CA ILE A 140 16.61 5.60 1.48
C ILE A 140 15.73 4.92 2.54
N ASN A 141 14.46 4.64 2.23
CA ASN A 141 13.55 3.91 3.11
C ASN A 141 14.10 2.49 3.41
N VAL A 142 14.58 1.73 2.43
CA VAL A 142 15.15 0.40 2.70
C VAL A 142 16.45 0.47 3.51
N SER A 143 17.30 1.47 3.24
CA SER A 143 18.63 1.56 3.84
C SER A 143 18.62 2.14 5.25
N VAL A 144 17.74 3.11 5.51
CA VAL A 144 17.66 3.84 6.78
C VAL A 144 16.67 3.17 7.73
N THR A 145 15.70 2.42 7.20
CA THR A 145 14.57 1.96 7.98
C THR A 145 14.26 0.47 7.83
N ASN A 146 14.20 -0.23 8.97
CA ASN A 146 13.59 -1.55 9.07
C ASN A 146 12.07 -1.38 8.89
N LEU A 147 11.63 -1.29 7.63
CA LEU A 147 10.25 -1.04 7.20
C LEU A 147 9.20 -1.99 7.80
N ALA A 148 9.62 -3.12 8.36
CA ALA A 148 8.74 -4.08 9.03
C ALA A 148 8.00 -3.49 10.22
N GLU A 149 8.62 -2.62 11.01
CA GLU A 149 8.02 -2.20 12.29
C GLU A 149 6.76 -1.34 12.09
N VAL A 150 6.74 -0.47 11.06
CA VAL A 150 5.60 0.43 10.81
C VAL A 150 4.41 -0.30 10.18
N VAL A 151 4.65 -1.25 9.29
CA VAL A 151 3.57 -2.06 8.70
C VAL A 151 3.00 -3.04 9.73
N LEU A 152 3.85 -3.64 10.56
CA LEU A 152 3.40 -4.54 11.63
C LEU A 152 2.59 -3.81 12.69
N SER A 153 3.00 -2.61 13.09
CA SER A 153 2.22 -1.80 14.04
C SER A 153 0.88 -1.32 13.46
N ALA A 154 0.81 -1.00 12.16
CA ALA A 154 -0.45 -0.67 11.52
C ALA A 154 -1.40 -1.88 11.40
N ASP A 155 -0.87 -3.05 11.03
CA ASP A 155 -1.65 -4.29 10.94
C ASP A 155 -2.13 -4.78 12.32
N GLU A 156 -1.26 -4.73 13.33
CA GLU A 156 -1.61 -5.06 14.71
C GLU A 156 -2.67 -4.11 15.26
N SER A 157 -2.55 -2.80 15.00
CA SER A 157 -3.57 -1.81 15.38
C SER A 157 -4.92 -2.08 14.71
N ILE A 158 -4.92 -2.43 13.43
CA ILE A 158 -6.15 -2.76 12.69
C ILE A 158 -6.76 -4.05 13.21
N ASN A 159 -5.97 -5.08 13.50
CA ASN A 159 -6.45 -6.35 14.04
C ASN A 159 -7.01 -6.20 15.47
N ILE A 160 -6.37 -5.39 16.31
CA ILE A 160 -6.89 -5.04 17.64
C ILE A 160 -8.21 -4.26 17.51
N LEU A 161 -8.31 -3.29 16.61
CA LEU A 161 -9.55 -2.54 16.38
C LEU A 161 -10.66 -3.46 15.85
N ARG A 162 -10.36 -4.38 14.95
CA ARG A 162 -11.32 -5.39 14.48
C ARG A 162 -11.77 -6.32 15.60
N ASP A 163 -10.86 -6.76 16.46
CA ASP A 163 -11.18 -7.64 17.59
C ASP A 163 -12.03 -6.90 18.65
N ILE A 164 -11.76 -5.62 18.92
CA ILE A 164 -12.57 -4.77 19.79
C ILE A 164 -13.97 -4.56 19.20
N GLN A 165 -14.07 -4.27 17.89
CA GLN A 165 -15.37 -4.14 17.22
C GLN A 165 -16.17 -5.45 17.28
N GLN A 166 -15.52 -6.59 17.05
CA GLN A 166 -16.17 -7.89 17.10
C GLN A 166 -16.59 -8.31 18.52
N ARG A 167 -15.81 -7.92 19.54
CA ARG A 167 -16.21 -8.05 20.95
C ARG A 167 -17.37 -7.14 21.31
N SER A 168 -17.40 -5.90 20.79
CA SER A 168 -18.49 -4.97 21.03
C SER A 168 -19.81 -5.47 20.44
N ILE A 169 -19.78 -6.06 19.24
CA ILE A 169 -20.97 -6.65 18.59
C ILE A 169 -21.49 -7.86 19.37
N LYS A 170 -20.60 -8.74 19.86
CA LYS A 170 -21.00 -9.87 20.71
C LYS A 170 -21.55 -9.46 22.08
N HIS A 171 -21.05 -8.36 22.63
CA HIS A 171 -21.54 -7.85 23.91
C HIS A 171 -22.97 -7.31 23.78
N ASP A 172 -23.25 -6.55 22.71
CA ASP A 172 -24.57 -6.00 22.40
C ASP A 172 -25.62 -7.10 22.15
N ASP A 173 -25.26 -8.15 21.39
CA ASP A 173 -26.16 -9.27 21.09
C ASP A 173 -26.48 -10.11 22.35
N GLY A 174 -25.51 -10.21 23.27
CA GLY A 174 -25.68 -10.90 24.56
C GLY A 174 -26.58 -10.15 25.55
N ASP A 175 -26.54 -8.82 25.53
CA ASP A 175 -27.40 -7.99 26.38
C ASP A 175 -28.82 -7.86 25.81
N VAL A 176 -28.97 -7.80 24.48
CA VAL A 176 -30.29 -7.89 23.81
C VAL A 176 -30.94 -9.26 24.03
N PHE A 177 -30.21 -10.37 23.89
CA PHE A 177 -30.77 -11.70 24.19
C PHE A 177 -31.13 -11.86 25.67
N ARG A 178 -30.34 -11.29 26.58
CA ARG A 178 -30.60 -11.31 28.02
C ARG A 178 -31.85 -10.50 28.37
N GLU A 179 -32.01 -9.30 27.82
CA GLU A 179 -33.21 -8.45 27.97
C GLU A 179 -34.46 -9.14 27.37
N MET A 180 -34.32 -9.84 26.24
CA MET A 180 -35.41 -10.61 25.62
C MET A 180 -35.85 -11.79 26.49
N TRP A 181 -34.89 -12.50 27.11
CA TRP A 181 -35.15 -13.62 28.01
C TRP A 181 -35.80 -13.18 29.33
N THR A 182 -35.34 -12.06 29.91
CA THR A 182 -35.96 -11.50 31.13
C THR A 182 -37.36 -10.98 30.85
N SER A 183 -37.62 -10.46 29.64
CA SER A 183 -38.95 -10.01 29.21
C SER A 183 -39.92 -11.15 28.92
N SER A 184 -39.43 -12.31 28.47
CA SER A 184 -40.26 -13.51 28.26
C SER A 184 -40.60 -14.22 29.57
N LEU A 185 -39.67 -14.30 30.52
CA LEU A 185 -39.92 -14.86 31.85
C LEU A 185 -40.97 -14.07 32.64
N PHE A 186 -40.96 -12.73 32.55
CA PHE A 186 -41.98 -11.89 33.20
C PHE A 186 -43.39 -11.99 32.58
N ARG A 187 -43.52 -12.54 31.36
CA ARG A 187 -44.82 -12.73 30.70
C ARG A 187 -45.52 -14.03 31.09
N GLU A 188 -44.77 -15.05 31.52
CA GLU A 188 -45.36 -16.33 31.97
C GLU A 188 -45.89 -16.28 33.41
N GLU A 189 -45.38 -15.40 34.27
CA GLU A 189 -45.83 -15.30 35.68
C GLU A 189 -47.12 -14.49 35.89
N ASN A 190 -47.70 -13.88 34.84
CA ASN A 190 -48.88 -12.99 34.94
C ASN A 190 -50.16 -13.58 34.31
N LEU A 191 -50.18 -14.89 34.03
CA LEU A 191 -51.31 -15.61 33.40
C LEU A 191 -51.94 -16.69 34.29
N THR A 192 -51.63 -16.69 35.58
CA THR A 192 -52.28 -17.52 36.62
C THR A 192 -52.93 -16.64 37.66
#